data_AF-A0A9W9YUC2-F1
#
_entry.id   AF-A0A9W9YUC2-F1
#
_cell.length_a   1.000
_cell.length_b   1.000
_cell.length_c   1.000
_cell.angle_alpha   90.00
_cell.angle_beta   90.00
_cell.angle_gamma   90.00
#
_symmetry.space_group_name_H-M   'P 1'
#
loop_
_entity.id
_entity.type
_entity.pdbx_description
1 polymer ?
#
loop_
_entity_poly.entity_id
_entity_poly.type
_entity_poly.pdbx_seq_one_letter_code
_entity_poly.pdbx_strand_id
1 'polypeptide(L)'
;MFVMAFSSTFYLLLDEETEPYSTFPYSMMTIFVMTLGELNYADIFMPWDKLEYASLTNILFVMFVLGMPIILMNMLIGLAVGDIDKIQESALIDRYVMQVELVLDMEETVPKSLVHRTHVDKHVEYPNKNASKLYERLLGFSRPGEDEEEEDDTPPDLPPAFQPLMERMEQQENRINGIYQLLEEQSKLLRGREQLRIEY
;
A
#
# COMPACT_ATOMS: atom_id res chain seq x y z
N MET A 1 9.55 -15.52 -26.55
CA MET A 1 10.24 -16.78 -26.94
C MET A 1 9.73 -17.97 -26.14
N PHE A 2 9.85 -17.99 -24.81
CA PHE A 2 9.43 -19.13 -23.99
C PHE A 2 7.95 -19.51 -24.16
N VAL A 3 7.03 -18.54 -24.12
CA VAL A 3 5.59 -18.79 -24.34
C VAL A 3 5.33 -19.48 -25.69
N MET A 4 5.97 -19.01 -26.77
CA MET A 4 5.83 -19.64 -28.09
C MET A 4 6.42 -21.06 -28.14
N ALA A 5 7.56 -21.30 -27.50
CA ALA A 5 8.19 -22.62 -27.46
C ALA A 5 7.34 -23.64 -26.70
N PHE A 6 6.83 -23.28 -25.52
CA PHE A 6 5.94 -24.14 -24.75
C PHE A 6 4.58 -24.31 -25.44
N SER A 7 4.02 -23.25 -26.02
CA SER A 7 2.80 -23.33 -26.82
C SER A 7 2.94 -24.30 -27.98
N SER A 8 4.01 -24.21 -28.77
CA SER A 8 4.25 -25.18 -29.86
C SER A 8 4.45 -26.60 -29.33
N THR A 9 5.09 -26.76 -28.17
CA THR A 9 5.34 -28.08 -27.59
C THR A 9 4.04 -28.72 -27.13
N PHE A 10 3.24 -28.01 -26.33
CA PHE A 10 1.95 -28.51 -25.85
C PHE A 10 0.90 -28.65 -26.97
N TYR A 11 0.94 -27.78 -27.99
CA TYR A 11 0.12 -27.92 -29.20
C TYR A 11 0.38 -29.23 -29.96
N LEU A 12 1.63 -29.72 -29.95
CA LEU A 12 1.99 -30.99 -30.60
C LEU A 12 1.74 -32.22 -29.70
N LEU A 13 1.74 -32.03 -28.39
CA LEU A 13 1.67 -33.11 -27.40
C LEU A 13 0.25 -33.41 -26.93
N LEU A 14 -0.63 -32.42 -27.02
CA LEU A 14 -2.04 -32.52 -26.65
C LEU A 14 -2.86 -32.63 -27.93
N ASP A 15 -3.75 -33.61 -27.95
CA ASP A 15 -4.56 -33.94 -29.12
C ASP A 15 -5.58 -32.84 -29.43
N GLU A 16 -6.05 -32.77 -30.68
CA GLU A 16 -7.01 -31.78 -31.17
C GLU A 16 -8.36 -31.83 -30.41
N GLU A 17 -8.68 -32.96 -29.76
CA GLU A 17 -9.87 -33.10 -28.91
C GLU A 17 -9.83 -32.19 -27.66
N THR A 18 -8.65 -31.69 -27.28
CA THR A 18 -8.53 -30.69 -26.23
C THR A 18 -8.80 -29.30 -26.79
N GLU A 19 -10.00 -28.76 -26.58
CA GLU A 19 -10.41 -27.43 -27.08
C GLU A 19 -9.34 -26.33 -26.89
N PRO A 20 -8.64 -26.22 -25.74
CA PRO A 20 -7.62 -25.18 -25.52
C PRO A 20 -6.37 -25.29 -26.39
N TYR A 21 -6.14 -26.43 -27.06
CA TYR A 21 -4.97 -26.72 -27.90
C TYR A 21 -5.35 -27.05 -29.36
N SER A 22 -6.63 -26.98 -29.72
CA SER A 22 -7.14 -27.23 -31.07
C SER A 22 -6.53 -26.35 -32.17
N THR A 23 -6.15 -25.10 -31.84
CA THR A 23 -5.44 -24.22 -32.77
C THR A 23 -4.24 -23.59 -32.10
N PHE A 24 -3.22 -23.28 -32.89
CA PHE A 24 -1.99 -22.68 -32.40
C PHE A 24 -2.23 -21.37 -31.61
N PRO A 25 -3.05 -20.39 -32.08
CA PRO A 25 -3.34 -19.19 -31.30
C PRO A 25 -4.03 -19.46 -29.96
N TYR A 26 -4.96 -20.44 -29.90
CA TYR A 26 -5.60 -20.82 -28.65
C TYR A 26 -4.58 -21.45 -27.69
N SER A 27 -3.72 -22.34 -28.17
CA SER A 27 -2.65 -22.92 -27.35
C SER A 27 -1.73 -21.84 -26.78
N MET A 28 -1.44 -20.80 -27.55
CA MET A 28 -0.58 -19.69 -27.12
C MET A 28 -1.26 -18.88 -26.01
N MET A 29 -2.57 -18.62 -26.13
CA MET A 29 -3.33 -17.97 -25.07
C MET A 29 -3.42 -18.84 -23.81
N THR A 30 -3.68 -20.13 -23.98
CA THR A 30 -3.73 -21.09 -22.88
C THR A 30 -2.42 -21.13 -22.12
N ILE A 31 -1.27 -21.21 -22.81
CA ILE A 31 0.04 -21.15 -22.15
C ILE A 31 0.28 -19.80 -21.49
N PHE A 32 -0.14 -18.69 -22.09
CA PHE A 32 -0.03 -17.36 -21.46
C PHE A 32 -0.83 -17.29 -20.15
N VAL A 33 -2.08 -17.73 -20.14
CA VAL A 33 -2.92 -17.82 -18.93
C VAL A 33 -2.30 -18.75 -17.89
N MET A 34 -1.78 -19.90 -18.32
CA MET A 34 -1.05 -20.81 -17.44
C MET A 34 0.22 -20.18 -16.86
N THR A 35 0.94 -19.30 -17.58
CA THR A 35 2.07 -18.56 -17.00
C THR A 35 1.68 -17.59 -15.90
N LEU A 36 0.43 -17.12 -15.88
CA LEU A 36 -0.11 -16.28 -14.79
C LEU A 36 -0.47 -17.09 -13.54
N GLY A 37 -0.47 -18.43 -13.63
CA GLY A 37 -0.74 -19.34 -12.51
C GLY A 37 -2.06 -20.13 -12.63
N GLU A 38 -2.84 -19.89 -13.67
CA GLU A 38 -4.09 -20.62 -13.93
C GLU A 38 -3.82 -21.93 -14.69
N LEU A 39 -3.60 -23.03 -13.95
CA LEU A 39 -3.07 -24.26 -14.53
C LEU A 39 -4.11 -25.27 -15.03
N ASN A 40 -5.35 -25.25 -14.52
CA ASN A 40 -6.42 -26.19 -14.89
C ASN A 40 -5.96 -27.66 -15.05
N TYR A 41 -5.13 -28.13 -14.11
CA TYR A 41 -4.44 -29.42 -14.23
C TYR A 41 -5.39 -30.62 -14.27
N ALA A 42 -6.44 -30.59 -13.43
CA ALA A 42 -7.39 -31.68 -13.31
C ALA A 42 -8.18 -31.93 -14.60
N ASP A 43 -8.46 -30.89 -15.37
CA ASP A 43 -9.29 -30.99 -16.56
C ASP A 43 -8.46 -31.38 -17.79
N ILE A 44 -7.22 -30.89 -17.87
CA ILE A 44 -6.38 -31.01 -19.08
C ILE A 44 -5.38 -32.18 -18.98
N PHE A 45 -4.75 -32.39 -17.82
CA PHE A 45 -3.58 -33.28 -17.68
C PHE A 45 -3.82 -34.52 -16.81
N MET A 46 -4.88 -34.55 -16.00
CA MET A 46 -5.29 -35.71 -15.19
C MET A 46 -5.97 -36.85 -15.96
N PRO A 47 -6.66 -36.63 -17.11
CA PRO A 47 -7.22 -37.71 -17.91
C PRO A 47 -6.13 -38.53 -18.64
N TRP A 48 -5.36 -39.34 -17.88
CA TRP A 48 -4.21 -40.08 -18.41
C TRP A 48 -4.59 -41.07 -19.51
N ASP A 49 -5.81 -41.61 -19.46
CA ASP A 49 -6.33 -42.54 -20.46
C ASP A 49 -6.60 -41.88 -21.83
N LYS A 50 -6.73 -40.55 -21.87
CA LYS A 50 -6.97 -39.77 -23.10
C LYS A 50 -5.69 -39.14 -23.66
N LEU A 51 -4.57 -39.28 -22.97
CA LEU A 51 -3.28 -38.69 -23.36
C LEU A 51 -2.41 -39.77 -23.99
N GLU A 52 -2.07 -39.61 -25.27
CA GLU A 52 -1.17 -40.55 -25.97
C GLU A 52 0.19 -40.71 -25.25
N TYR A 53 0.71 -39.61 -24.70
CA TYR A 53 2.00 -39.55 -24.01
C TYR A 53 1.88 -39.07 -22.56
N ALA A 54 0.92 -39.60 -21.79
CA ALA A 54 0.58 -39.16 -20.44
C ALA A 54 1.79 -38.89 -19.53
N SER A 55 2.75 -39.82 -19.43
CA SER A 55 3.94 -39.66 -18.58
C SER A 55 4.82 -38.47 -19.01
N LEU A 56 5.03 -38.31 -20.32
CA LEU A 56 5.90 -37.27 -20.87
C LEU A 56 5.24 -35.89 -20.74
N THR A 57 3.94 -35.78 -21.03
CA THR A 57 3.15 -34.55 -20.85
C THR A 57 3.21 -34.07 -19.41
N ASN A 58 3.03 -34.97 -18.43
CA ASN A 58 3.03 -34.63 -17.02
C ASN A 58 4.42 -34.18 -16.53
N ILE A 59 5.49 -34.85 -16.96
CA ILE A 59 6.86 -34.42 -16.63
C ILE A 59 7.13 -33.02 -17.21
N LEU A 60 6.74 -32.79 -18.46
CA LEU A 60 6.92 -31.50 -19.13
C LEU A 60 6.10 -30.38 -18.48
N PHE A 61 4.88 -30.69 -18.04
CA PHE A 61 4.04 -29.80 -17.26
C PHE A 61 4.70 -29.39 -15.93
N VAL A 62 5.27 -30.33 -15.17
CA VAL A 62 5.97 -30.00 -13.92
C VAL A 62 7.16 -29.08 -14.18
N MET A 63 7.96 -29.35 -15.22
CA MET A 63 9.06 -28.48 -15.63
C MET A 63 8.58 -27.09 -16.04
N PHE A 64 7.45 -27.00 -16.74
CA PHE A 64 6.82 -25.74 -17.13
C PHE A 64 6.38 -24.94 -15.90
N VAL A 65 5.69 -25.55 -14.94
CA VAL A 65 5.19 -24.88 -13.72
C VAL A 65 6.34 -24.31 -12.88
N LEU A 66 7.43 -25.07 -12.72
CA LEU A 66 8.62 -24.59 -12.03
C LEU A 66 9.28 -23.43 -12.78
N GLY A 67 9.47 -23.56 -14.09
CA GLY A 67 10.19 -22.58 -14.89
C GLY A 67 9.44 -21.27 -15.12
N MET A 68 8.14 -21.34 -15.39
CA MET A 68 7.35 -20.21 -15.89
C MET A 68 6.56 -19.56 -14.74
N PRO A 69 5.46 -20.12 -14.21
CA PRO A 69 4.74 -19.53 -13.09
C PRO A 69 5.57 -19.22 -11.84
N ILE A 70 6.53 -20.07 -11.46
CA ILE A 70 7.26 -19.89 -10.20
C ILE A 70 8.52 -19.04 -10.43
N ILE A 71 9.47 -19.52 -11.24
CA ILE A 71 10.76 -18.83 -11.41
C ILE A 71 10.58 -17.49 -12.15
N LEU A 72 9.83 -17.47 -13.25
CA LEU A 72 9.66 -16.25 -14.05
C LEU A 72 8.94 -15.16 -13.24
N MET A 73 7.83 -15.49 -12.55
CA MET A 73 7.12 -14.50 -11.72
C MET A 73 7.99 -13.99 -10.57
N ASN A 74 8.71 -14.87 -9.88
CA ASN A 74 9.61 -14.44 -8.81
C ASN A 74 10.75 -13.55 -9.34
N MET A 75 11.24 -13.80 -10.55
CA MET A 75 12.23 -12.95 -11.20
C MET A 75 11.64 -11.58 -11.58
N LEU A 76 10.42 -11.53 -12.13
CA LEU A 76 9.75 -10.27 -12.48
C LEU A 76 9.49 -9.42 -11.26
N ILE A 77 8.98 -10.03 -10.18
CA ILE A 77 8.75 -9.35 -8.91
C ILE A 77 10.09 -8.87 -8.34
N GLY A 78 11.13 -9.72 -8.35
CA GLY A 78 12.45 -9.36 -7.83
C GLY A 78 13.11 -8.22 -8.59
N LEU A 79 12.97 -8.16 -9.92
CA LEU A 79 13.44 -7.04 -10.73
C LEU A 79 12.62 -5.78 -10.45
N ALA A 80 11.29 -5.89 -10.41
CA ALA A 80 10.42 -4.74 -10.14
C ALA A 80 10.71 -4.13 -8.76
N VAL A 81 10.86 -4.94 -7.71
CA VAL A 81 11.20 -4.46 -6.37
C VAL A 81 12.59 -3.83 -6.36
N GLY A 82 13.59 -4.47 -6.98
CA GLY A 82 14.94 -3.92 -7.05
C GLY A 82 15.03 -2.61 -7.85
N ASP A 83 14.16 -2.39 -8.83
CA ASP A 83 14.05 -1.14 -9.57
C ASP A 83 13.29 -0.07 -8.77
N ILE A 84 12.24 -0.45 -8.05
CA ILE A 84 11.51 0.46 -7.14
C ILE A 84 12.43 0.97 -6.03
N ASP A 85 13.23 0.10 -5.40
CA ASP A 85 14.14 0.48 -4.32
C ASP A 85 15.14 1.57 -4.77
N LYS A 86 15.68 1.43 -5.99
CA LYS A 86 16.59 2.43 -6.58
C LYS A 86 15.89 3.77 -6.86
N ILE A 87 14.66 3.72 -7.38
CA ILE A 87 13.87 4.92 -7.65
C ILE A 87 13.56 5.63 -6.33
N GLN A 88 13.18 4.87 -5.28
CA GLN A 88 12.83 5.42 -3.99
C GLN A 88 14.00 6.15 -3.31
N GLU A 89 15.24 5.66 -3.46
CA GLU A 89 16.43 6.31 -2.91
C GLU A 89 16.63 7.74 -3.44
N SER A 90 16.32 7.98 -4.72
CA SER A 90 16.52 9.29 -5.37
C SER A 90 15.24 10.10 -5.56
N ALA A 91 14.06 9.51 -5.29
CA ALA A 91 12.75 10.10 -5.59
C ALA A 91 12.53 11.49 -4.99
N LEU A 92 13.04 11.75 -3.78
CA LEU A 92 12.90 13.06 -3.16
C LEU A 92 13.66 14.14 -3.95
N ILE A 93 14.90 13.86 -4.35
CA ILE A 93 15.72 14.79 -5.12
C ILE A 93 15.13 14.96 -6.51
N ASP A 94 14.75 13.86 -7.17
CA ASP A 94 14.13 13.90 -8.50
C ASP A 94 12.84 14.72 -8.51
N ARG A 95 12.04 14.67 -7.43
CA ARG A 95 10.87 15.52 -7.25
C ARG A 95 11.22 17.00 -7.19
N TYR A 96 12.24 17.38 -6.41
CA TYR A 96 12.68 18.79 -6.34
C TYR A 96 13.21 19.28 -7.70
N VAL A 97 13.96 18.44 -8.41
CA VAL A 97 14.47 18.76 -9.76
C VAL A 97 13.31 19.02 -10.71
N MET A 98 12.32 18.12 -10.75
CA MET A 98 11.12 18.27 -11.58
C MET A 98 10.33 19.56 -11.27
N GLN A 99 10.23 19.94 -10.00
CA GLN A 99 9.60 21.20 -9.59
C GLN A 99 10.40 22.42 -10.08
N VAL A 100 11.72 22.41 -9.96
CA VAL A 100 12.58 23.49 -10.45
C VAL A 100 12.49 23.61 -11.96
N GLU A 101 12.52 22.49 -12.70
CA GLU A 101 12.33 22.48 -14.15
C GLU A 101 10.98 23.09 -14.55
N LEU A 102 9.89 22.68 -13.88
CA LEU A 102 8.57 23.26 -14.12
C LEU A 102 8.54 24.79 -13.89
N VAL A 103 9.18 25.26 -12.80
CA VAL A 103 9.25 26.70 -12.51
C VAL A 103 10.03 27.45 -13.58
N LEU A 104 11.17 26.90 -14.03
CA LEU A 104 11.98 27.50 -15.09
C LEU A 104 11.23 27.56 -16.43
N ASP A 105 10.54 26.49 -16.80
CA ASP A 105 9.70 26.44 -18.01
C ASP A 105 8.56 27.47 -17.94
N MET A 106 7.94 27.64 -16.77
CA MET A 106 6.94 28.68 -16.55
C MET A 106 7.54 30.09 -16.64
N GLU A 107 8.74 30.32 -16.08
CA GLU A 107 9.41 31.62 -16.18
C GLU A 107 9.75 32.00 -17.63
N GLU A 108 10.13 31.04 -18.48
CA GLU A 108 10.42 31.29 -19.89
C GLU A 108 9.15 31.56 -20.71
N THR A 109 8.06 30.88 -20.40
CA THR A 109 6.80 30.95 -21.18
C THR A 109 5.90 32.12 -20.79
N VAL A 110 5.99 32.64 -19.56
CA VAL A 110 5.12 33.72 -19.08
C VAL A 110 5.62 35.09 -19.55
N PRO A 111 4.74 35.97 -20.10
CA PRO A 111 5.14 37.29 -20.56
C PRO A 111 5.66 38.16 -19.40
N LYS A 112 6.77 38.88 -19.65
CA LYS A 112 7.49 39.70 -18.65
C LYS A 112 6.60 40.67 -17.86
N SER A 113 5.54 41.20 -18.48
CA SER A 113 4.58 42.09 -17.81
C SER A 113 3.81 41.43 -16.67
N LEU A 114 3.57 40.12 -16.78
CA LEU A 114 2.86 39.33 -15.78
C LEU A 114 3.80 38.95 -14.64
N VAL A 115 5.03 38.52 -14.97
CA VAL A 115 6.11 38.26 -14.01
C VAL A 115 6.39 39.49 -13.14
N HIS A 116 6.55 40.67 -13.75
CA HIS A 116 6.77 41.92 -13.00
C HIS A 116 5.60 42.31 -12.09
N ARG A 117 4.38 41.92 -12.44
CA ARG A 117 3.18 42.24 -11.65
C ARG A 117 2.99 41.27 -10.48
N THR A 118 3.49 40.05 -10.57
CA THR A 118 3.31 39.00 -9.57
C THR A 118 4.56 38.69 -8.75
N HIS A 119 5.69 39.33 -9.03
CA HIS A 119 6.93 39.17 -8.27
C HIS A 119 6.78 39.66 -6.82
N VAL A 120 7.14 38.82 -5.85
CA VAL A 120 7.10 39.12 -4.41
C VAL A 120 8.45 38.79 -3.81
N ASP A 121 9.20 39.80 -3.36
CA ASP A 121 10.56 39.63 -2.81
C ASP A 121 10.62 38.96 -1.43
N LYS A 122 9.52 38.99 -0.67
CA LYS A 122 9.50 38.52 0.71
C LYS A 122 8.23 37.75 1.03
N HIS A 123 8.39 36.48 1.38
CA HIS A 123 7.33 35.64 1.92
C HIS A 123 7.39 35.62 3.46
N VAL A 124 6.24 35.75 4.13
CA VAL A 124 6.13 35.67 5.60
C VAL A 124 5.04 34.66 5.93
N GLU A 125 5.43 33.50 6.45
CA GLU A 125 4.49 32.48 6.92
C GLU A 125 4.13 32.70 8.39
N TYR A 126 2.86 32.48 8.70
CA TYR A 126 2.35 32.49 10.07
C TYR A 126 1.82 31.09 10.39
N PRO A 127 2.59 30.24 11.10
CA PRO A 127 2.24 28.83 11.31
C PRO A 127 0.92 28.63 12.06
N ASN A 128 0.47 29.63 12.82
CA ASN A 128 -0.78 29.56 13.59
C ASN A 128 -1.99 30.16 12.87
N LYS A 129 -1.90 30.45 11.57
CA LYS A 129 -3.01 30.98 10.77
C LYS A 129 -3.23 30.10 9.56
N ASN A 130 -4.44 29.56 9.44
CA ASN A 130 -4.84 28.73 8.32
C ASN A 130 -4.71 29.54 7.03
N ALA A 131 -4.05 28.97 6.02
CA ALA A 131 -3.97 29.59 4.72
C ALA A 131 -5.33 29.53 4.02
N SER A 132 -5.48 30.31 2.95
CA SER A 132 -6.73 30.24 2.18
C SER A 132 -6.83 28.88 1.47
N LYS A 133 -7.94 28.16 1.65
CA LYS A 133 -8.16 26.80 1.09
C LYS A 133 -7.93 26.70 -0.44
N LEU A 134 -8.11 27.80 -1.17
CA LEU A 134 -7.86 27.87 -2.61
C LEU A 134 -6.36 27.95 -2.94
N TYR A 135 -5.58 28.64 -2.10
CA TYR A 135 -4.13 28.71 -2.20
C TYR A 135 -3.51 27.36 -1.84
N GLU A 136 -4.00 26.69 -0.80
CA GLU A 136 -3.59 25.31 -0.44
C GLU A 136 -3.88 24.32 -1.58
N ARG A 137 -5.05 24.40 -2.23
CA ARG A 137 -5.34 23.53 -3.38
C ARG A 137 -4.49 23.79 -4.62
N LEU A 138 -4.02 25.02 -4.82
CA LEU A 138 -3.22 25.40 -5.99
C LEU A 138 -1.72 25.19 -5.76
N LEU A 139 -1.21 25.53 -4.58
CA LEU A 139 0.21 25.41 -4.20
C LEU A 139 0.54 24.14 -3.42
N GLY A 140 -0.45 23.41 -2.91
CA GLY A 140 -0.27 22.08 -2.34
C GLY A 140 0.37 21.12 -3.34
N PHE A 141 0.13 21.32 -4.64
CA PHE A 141 0.81 20.58 -5.72
C PHE A 141 2.33 20.86 -5.81
N SER A 142 2.79 21.98 -5.24
CA SER A 142 4.20 22.43 -5.28
C SER A 142 4.87 22.41 -3.91
N ARG A 143 4.15 22.20 -2.79
CA ARG A 143 4.75 22.17 -1.45
C ARG A 143 5.52 20.86 -1.26
N PRO A 144 6.85 20.90 -1.10
CA PRO A 144 7.62 19.70 -0.92
C PRO A 144 7.71 19.39 0.58
N GLY A 145 6.92 18.42 1.05
CA GLY A 145 7.12 17.85 2.40
C GLY A 145 5.86 17.59 3.22
N GLU A 146 4.66 17.94 2.74
CA GLU A 146 3.40 17.68 3.46
C GLU A 146 2.57 16.56 2.78
N ASP A 147 3.23 15.65 2.04
CA ASP A 147 2.65 14.32 1.79
C ASP A 147 3.00 13.34 2.93
N GLU A 148 3.38 13.86 4.11
CA GLU A 148 3.06 13.16 5.35
C GLU A 148 1.55 13.26 5.48
N GLU A 149 0.87 12.19 5.05
CA GLU A 149 -0.51 11.83 5.42
C GLU A 149 -1.32 13.04 5.87
N GLU A 150 -2.03 13.71 4.93
CA GLU A 150 -3.20 14.50 5.31
C GLU A 150 -4.16 13.52 6.03
N GLU A 151 -3.96 13.36 7.35
CA GLU A 151 -5.00 13.02 8.29
C GLU A 151 -6.09 14.06 8.03
N ASP A 152 -7.08 13.63 7.24
CA ASP A 152 -8.41 14.22 7.17
C ASP A 152 -8.74 14.79 8.55
N ASP A 153 -9.25 16.02 8.62
CA ASP A 153 -9.72 16.69 9.86
C ASP A 153 -10.85 15.90 10.59
N THR A 154 -11.11 14.64 10.21
CA THR A 154 -11.79 13.66 11.04
C THR A 154 -10.82 13.17 12.12
N PRO A 155 -11.25 13.09 13.41
CA PRO A 155 -10.40 12.51 14.44
C PRO A 155 -9.89 11.16 13.93
N PRO A 156 -8.57 10.90 13.93
CA PRO A 156 -8.02 9.68 13.36
C PRO A 156 -8.76 8.52 14.00
N ASP A 157 -9.39 7.67 13.19
CA ASP A 157 -9.92 6.40 13.66
C ASP A 157 -8.72 5.65 14.24
N LEU A 158 -8.57 5.75 15.57
CA LEU A 158 -7.40 5.23 16.28
C LEU A 158 -7.18 3.79 15.82
N PRO A 159 -5.93 3.37 15.55
CA PRO A 159 -5.63 1.99 15.16
C PRO A 159 -6.38 1.02 16.08
N PRO A 160 -6.91 -0.11 15.60
CA PRO A 160 -7.69 -1.05 16.43
C PRO A 160 -6.93 -1.53 17.68
N ALA A 161 -5.60 -1.36 17.71
CA ALA A 161 -4.74 -1.58 18.88
C ALA A 161 -4.90 -0.55 20.02
N PHE A 162 -5.40 0.66 19.75
CA PHE A 162 -5.57 1.74 20.73
C PHE A 162 -6.94 1.72 21.41
N GLN A 163 -7.96 1.10 20.81
CA GLN A 163 -9.27 0.89 21.45
C GLN A 163 -9.19 0.19 22.83
N PRO A 164 -8.45 -0.94 22.99
CA PRO A 164 -8.29 -1.56 24.31
C PRO A 164 -7.45 -0.71 25.28
N LEU A 165 -6.68 0.25 24.77
CA LEU A 165 -5.87 1.17 25.56
C LEU A 165 -6.73 2.29 26.16
N MET A 166 -7.68 2.82 25.38
CA MET A 166 -8.73 3.74 25.82
C MET A 166 -9.61 3.11 26.91
N GLU A 167 -10.06 1.88 26.72
CA GLU A 167 -10.86 1.16 27.73
C GLU A 167 -10.09 1.00 29.05
N ARG A 168 -8.78 0.73 28.98
CA ARG A 168 -7.92 0.67 30.18
C ARG A 168 -7.74 2.03 30.83
N MET A 169 -7.63 3.12 30.07
CA MET A 169 -7.54 4.47 30.62
C MET A 169 -8.83 4.88 31.31
N GLU A 170 -9.99 4.60 30.72
CA GLU A 170 -11.30 4.88 31.33
C GLU A 170 -11.50 4.06 32.62
N GLN A 171 -11.08 2.78 32.62
CA GLN A 171 -11.06 1.98 33.84
C GLN A 171 -10.11 2.54 34.91
N GLN A 172 -8.97 3.08 34.52
CA GLN A 172 -8.03 3.72 35.46
C GLN A 172 -8.62 5.01 36.04
N GLU A 173 -9.27 5.84 35.23
CA GLU A 173 -9.93 7.07 35.69
C GLU A 173 -11.01 6.75 36.72
N ASN A 174 -11.86 5.75 36.44
CA ASN A 174 -12.88 5.29 37.38
C ASN A 174 -12.28 4.73 38.69
N ARG A 175 -11.16 4.00 38.62
CA ARG A 175 -10.45 3.53 39.83
C ARG A 175 -9.88 4.69 40.64
N ILE A 176 -9.30 5.68 39.97
CA ILE A 176 -8.75 6.88 40.61
C ILE A 176 -9.86 7.65 41.32
N ASN A 177 -11.00 7.86 40.65
CA ASN A 177 -12.16 8.52 41.24
C ASN A 177 -12.70 7.75 42.46
N GLY A 178 -12.74 6.41 42.40
CA GLY A 178 -13.09 5.57 43.55
C GLY A 178 -12.10 5.70 44.72
N ILE A 179 -10.79 5.78 44.43
CA ILE A 179 -9.76 6.01 45.45
C ILE A 179 -9.93 7.40 46.08
N TYR A 180 -10.24 8.43 45.28
CA TYR A 180 -10.53 9.77 45.79
C TYR A 180 -11.72 9.78 46.75
N GLN A 181 -12.81 9.08 46.41
CA GLN A 181 -13.97 8.95 47.30
C GLN A 181 -13.63 8.23 48.61
N LEU A 182 -12.88 7.12 48.55
CA LEU A 182 -12.43 6.40 49.74
C LEU A 182 -11.54 7.26 50.64
N LEU A 183 -10.62 8.03 50.05
CA LEU A 183 -9.78 8.99 50.79
C LEU A 183 -10.61 10.09 51.44
N GLU A 184 -11.64 10.60 50.75
CA GLU A 184 -12.54 11.61 51.28
C GLU A 184 -13.36 11.06 52.45
N GLU A 185 -13.86 9.83 52.35
CA GLU A 185 -14.57 9.14 53.43
C GLU A 185 -13.65 8.90 54.65
N GLN A 186 -12.43 8.41 54.43
CA GLN A 186 -11.46 8.26 55.52
C GLN A 186 -11.13 9.59 56.18
N SER A 187 -10.95 10.65 55.40
CA SER A 187 -10.72 12.01 55.92
C SER A 187 -11.90 12.50 56.78
N LYS A 188 -13.14 12.26 56.35
CA LYS A 188 -14.35 12.59 57.12
C LYS A 188 -14.45 11.78 58.41
N LEU A 189 -14.15 10.48 58.38
CA LEU A 189 -14.16 9.61 59.55
C LEU A 189 -13.06 9.98 60.56
N LEU A 190 -11.88 10.36 60.09
CA LEU A 190 -10.78 10.84 60.94
C LEU A 190 -11.14 12.16 61.62
N ARG A 191 -11.71 13.12 60.89
CA ARG A 191 -12.23 14.37 61.47
C ARG A 191 -13.36 14.11 62.48
N GLY A 192 -14.27 13.17 62.19
CA GLY A 192 -15.32 12.76 63.13
C GLY A 192 -14.77 12.11 64.41
N ARG A 193 -13.70 11.31 64.31
CA ARG A 193 -12.99 10.75 65.49
C ARG A 193 -12.25 11.81 66.29
N GLU A 194 -11.70 12.84 65.65
CA GLU A 194 -11.10 13.97 66.37
C GLU A 194 -12.15 14.77 67.15
N GLN A 195 -13.35 14.99 66.58
CA GLN A 195 -14.45 15.66 67.29
C GLN A 195 -14.95 14.86 68.50
N LEU A 196 -15.11 13.53 68.38
CA LEU A 196 -15.50 12.66 69.49
C LEU A 196 -14.43 12.55 70.59
N ARG A 197 -13.16 12.86 70.29
CA ARG A 197 -12.06 12.85 71.26
C ARG A 197 -11.96 14.15 72.08
N ILE A 198 -12.65 15.21 71.68
CA ILE A 198 -12.66 16.51 72.39
C ILE A 198 -13.85 16.60 73.37
N GLU A 199 -14.85 15.70 73.28
CA GLU A 199 -16.02 15.64 74.17
C GLU A 199 -15.87 14.70 75.39
N TYR A 200 -14.67 14.19 75.69
CA TYR A 200 -14.34 13.47 76.93
C TYR A 200 -13.16 14.11 77.67
#